data_AF-A0A0B7AQT6-F1
#
_entry.id   AF-A0A0B7AQT6-F1
#
_cell.length_a   1.000
_cell.length_b   1.000
_cell.length_c   1.000
_cell.angle_alpha   90.00
_cell.angle_beta   90.00
_cell.angle_gamma   90.00
#
_symmetry.space_group_name_H-M   'P 1'
#
loop_
_entity.id
_entity.type
_entity.pdbx_description
1 polymer ?
#
loop_
_entity_poly.entity_id
_entity_poly.type
_entity_poly.pdbx_seq_one_letter_code
_entity_poly.pdbx_strand_id
1 'polypeptide(L)'
;MSAVCNWFSFLCMREQQKKKTVQHRIHPNRQAYDAIVVWKGKENQKAKQGGISFDVILKPAAAETMKPPIQFSPHGEVKRRELSQEQIENKLKRAEERRSLIEQEKLEQLAKERQKVIEVVTKAQSASEQFSKKTKEKLRRSMEIRQENRESQIRALQDRLREHSMKVQEVQRAGEDMVRSFEAKSEMKLSQKMEAYEENRQSQLKCMLAKLQEHAYHINEVCQASENRGAQTEELQEQLVLKMETALRNREDQLKALQERLAEHENRVKEVQRKKQISESGDGTDVSA
;
A
#
# COMPACT_ATOMS: atom_id res chain seq x y z
N MET A 1 -36.43 -71.03 -18.00
CA MET A 1 -34.99 -71.30 -18.17
C MET A 1 -34.32 -70.86 -16.89
N SER A 2 -34.07 -71.83 -16.02
CA SER A 2 -32.72 -72.32 -15.68
C SER A 2 -31.97 -71.29 -14.83
N ALA A 3 -31.93 -71.47 -13.51
CA ALA A 3 -30.90 -72.25 -12.82
C ALA A 3 -29.57 -71.46 -12.77
N VAL A 4 -28.80 -71.40 -11.70
CA VAL A 4 -28.43 -72.44 -10.72
C VAL A 4 -27.95 -71.74 -9.44
N CYS A 5 -28.16 -72.43 -8.31
CA CYS A 5 -27.42 -72.56 -7.05
C CYS A 5 -25.97 -71.99 -7.00
N ASN A 6 -25.23 -71.86 -5.89
CA ASN A 6 -25.22 -72.42 -4.54
C ASN A 6 -24.03 -71.70 -3.84
N TRP A 7 -24.08 -71.35 -2.56
CA TRP A 7 -23.05 -71.77 -1.59
C TRP A 7 -23.21 -71.15 -0.18
N PHE A 8 -22.88 -71.99 0.80
CA PHE A 8 -22.63 -71.74 2.23
C PHE A 8 -23.79 -71.72 3.23
N SER A 9 -24.23 -72.95 3.52
CA SER A 9 -24.61 -73.42 4.85
C SER A 9 -23.46 -73.35 5.87
N PHE A 10 -23.83 -73.24 7.16
CA PHE A 10 -23.13 -73.53 8.44
C PHE A 10 -23.47 -72.36 9.39
N LEU A 11 -24.14 -72.47 10.53
CA LEU A 11 -24.17 -73.53 11.54
C LEU A 11 -25.42 -73.28 12.42
N CYS A 12 -26.32 -74.24 12.53
CA CYS A 12 -27.44 -74.22 13.48
C CYS A 12 -27.38 -75.55 14.24
N MET A 13 -26.74 -75.56 15.41
CA MET A 13 -26.71 -76.73 16.30
C MET A 13 -27.71 -76.52 17.43
N ARG A 14 -28.83 -77.25 17.36
CA ARG A 14 -29.78 -77.44 18.45
C ARG A 14 -29.65 -78.89 18.92
N GLU A 15 -29.08 -79.06 20.10
CA GLU A 15 -28.76 -80.35 20.71
C GLU A 15 -30.02 -80.99 21.32
N GLN A 16 -30.33 -82.22 20.90
CA GLN A 16 -31.48 -83.02 21.37
C GLN A 16 -31.04 -83.96 22.50
N GLN A 17 -31.72 -83.86 23.65
CA GLN A 17 -31.52 -84.68 24.85
C GLN A 17 -32.08 -86.11 24.64
N LYS A 18 -31.26 -87.14 24.79
CA LYS A 18 -31.70 -88.56 24.79
C LYS A 18 -32.12 -88.99 26.21
N LYS A 19 -33.36 -89.47 26.35
CA LYS A 19 -33.89 -90.12 27.56
C LYS A 19 -33.29 -91.53 27.72
N LYS A 20 -32.79 -91.87 28.92
CA LYS A 20 -32.39 -93.23 29.32
C LYS A 20 -33.49 -93.85 30.19
N THR A 21 -33.95 -95.04 29.83
CA THR A 21 -34.84 -95.90 30.64
C THR A 21 -34.00 -96.80 31.55
N VAL A 22 -34.33 -96.85 32.83
CA VAL A 22 -33.69 -97.69 33.86
C VAL A 22 -34.59 -98.89 34.13
N GLN A 23 -34.05 -100.11 34.05
CA GLN A 23 -34.74 -101.34 34.45
C GLN A 23 -34.49 -101.65 35.93
N HIS A 24 -35.54 -102.05 36.65
CA HIS A 24 -35.46 -102.54 38.03
C HIS A 24 -34.92 -103.98 38.08
N ARG A 25 -33.98 -104.25 38.99
CA ARG A 25 -33.60 -105.60 39.42
C ARG A 25 -34.13 -105.88 40.81
N ILE A 26 -34.80 -107.02 40.98
CA ILE A 26 -35.19 -107.59 42.28
C ILE A 26 -34.06 -108.51 42.74
N HIS A 27 -33.62 -108.34 43.99
CA HIS A 27 -32.47 -109.07 44.57
C HIS A 27 -32.95 -110.38 45.24
N PRO A 28 -32.31 -111.55 44.98
CA PRO A 28 -32.76 -112.83 45.51
C PRO A 28 -31.95 -113.19 46.76
N ASN A 29 -32.36 -112.76 47.95
CA ASN A 29 -31.99 -113.41 49.21
C ASN A 29 -32.75 -112.84 50.41
N ARG A 30 -33.97 -113.36 50.66
CA ARG A 30 -34.64 -113.22 51.96
C ARG A 30 -34.54 -114.56 52.69
N GLN A 31 -33.61 -114.67 53.63
CA GLN A 31 -33.62 -115.73 54.66
C GLN A 31 -34.33 -115.19 55.91
N ALA A 32 -35.23 -116.00 56.47
CA ALA A 32 -35.95 -115.70 57.70
C ALA A 32 -35.11 -116.11 58.91
N TYR A 33 -35.01 -115.24 59.92
CA TYR A 33 -34.44 -115.57 61.22
C TYR A 33 -35.57 -115.66 62.26
N ASP A 34 -35.61 -116.77 63.02
CA ASP A 34 -36.54 -116.98 64.13
C ASP A 34 -36.05 -116.22 65.38
N ALA A 35 -36.86 -115.28 65.88
CA ALA A 35 -36.60 -114.57 67.13
C ALA A 35 -37.49 -115.14 68.25
N ILE A 36 -36.89 -115.52 69.38
CA ILE A 36 -37.60 -115.93 70.59
C ILE A 36 -37.96 -114.67 71.39
N VAL A 37 -39.25 -114.33 71.47
CA VAL A 37 -39.74 -113.23 72.31
C VAL A 37 -39.99 -113.76 73.71
N VAL A 38 -39.11 -113.42 74.66
CA VAL A 38 -39.30 -113.71 76.09
C VAL A 38 -40.10 -112.57 76.72
N TRP A 39 -41.38 -112.83 77.03
CA TRP A 39 -42.24 -111.90 77.77
C TRP A 39 -41.88 -111.94 79.25
N LYS A 40 -41.19 -110.91 79.76
CA LYS A 40 -41.03 -110.70 81.21
C LYS A 40 -42.13 -109.77 81.69
N GLY A 41 -43.05 -110.30 82.50
CA GLY A 41 -44.14 -109.57 83.11
C GLY A 41 -43.66 -108.46 84.05
N LYS A 42 -44.27 -107.28 83.87
CA LYS A 42 -44.55 -106.16 84.80
C LYS A 42 -43.67 -106.03 86.06
N GLU A 43 -42.82 -105.00 86.06
CA GLU A 43 -42.90 -103.84 86.95
C GLU A 43 -41.98 -102.72 86.40
N ASN A 44 -42.49 -101.50 86.24
CA ASN A 44 -41.80 -100.27 85.79
C ASN A 44 -41.60 -100.01 84.27
N GLN A 45 -42.69 -100.01 83.49
CA GLN A 45 -42.76 -99.19 82.28
C GLN A 45 -43.89 -98.16 82.40
N LYS A 46 -43.53 -96.87 82.49
CA LYS A 46 -44.48 -95.76 82.28
C LYS A 46 -44.87 -95.77 80.80
N ALA A 47 -46.16 -95.97 80.52
CA ALA A 47 -46.69 -95.94 79.16
C ALA A 47 -46.51 -94.54 78.54
N LYS A 48 -45.82 -94.46 77.39
CA LYS A 48 -45.93 -93.32 76.48
C LYS A 48 -46.88 -93.71 75.34
N GLN A 49 -47.75 -92.78 74.97
CA GLN A 49 -48.77 -92.95 73.95
C GLN A 49 -48.10 -92.98 72.56
N GLY A 50 -47.90 -94.18 71.99
CA GLY A 50 -47.44 -94.31 70.59
C GLY A 50 -46.40 -95.39 70.25
N GLY A 51 -46.13 -96.37 71.10
CA GLY A 51 -45.29 -97.53 70.70
C GLY A 51 -44.76 -98.34 71.87
N ILE A 52 -44.58 -99.64 71.66
CA ILE A 52 -43.95 -100.56 72.62
C ILE A 52 -42.48 -100.68 72.24
N SER A 53 -41.55 -100.23 73.08
CA SER A 53 -40.11 -100.46 72.91
C SER A 53 -39.69 -101.67 73.73
N PHE A 54 -39.05 -102.65 73.11
CA PHE A 54 -38.44 -103.80 73.79
C PHE A 54 -36.94 -103.83 73.48
N ASP A 55 -36.12 -104.09 74.49
CA ASP A 55 -34.70 -104.32 74.31
C ASP A 55 -34.48 -105.78 73.89
N VAL A 56 -33.82 -105.99 72.75
CA VAL A 56 -33.43 -107.32 72.27
C VAL A 56 -31.98 -107.57 72.65
N ILE A 57 -31.76 -108.38 73.68
CA ILE A 57 -30.42 -108.77 74.14
C ILE A 57 -30.14 -110.20 73.67
N LEU A 58 -29.34 -110.35 72.61
CA LEU A 58 -28.98 -111.64 72.01
C LEU A 58 -27.95 -112.43 72.86
N LYS A 59 -27.15 -111.74 73.68
CA LYS A 59 -26.27 -112.27 74.75
C LYS A 59 -26.12 -111.19 75.83
N PRO A 60 -26.28 -111.50 77.13
CA PRO A 60 -26.02 -110.52 78.19
C PRO A 60 -24.54 -110.12 78.19
N ALA A 61 -24.25 -108.84 78.30
CA ALA A 61 -22.88 -108.34 78.39
C ALA A 61 -22.22 -108.91 79.65
N ALA A 62 -21.13 -109.66 79.50
CA ALA A 62 -20.29 -110.07 80.62
C ALA A 62 -19.82 -108.80 81.34
N ALA A 63 -20.11 -108.70 82.63
CA ALA A 63 -19.71 -107.57 83.46
C ALA A 63 -18.18 -107.56 83.59
N GLU A 64 -17.50 -106.67 82.87
CA GLU A 64 -16.35 -105.87 83.34
C GLU A 64 -15.74 -105.08 82.17
N THR A 65 -16.05 -103.79 82.13
CA THR A 65 -15.11 -102.66 81.92
C THR A 65 -15.92 -101.41 81.57
N MET A 66 -16.21 -100.61 82.61
CA MET A 66 -16.62 -99.23 82.42
C MET A 66 -15.41 -98.42 81.90
N LYS A 67 -15.45 -98.04 80.62
CA LYS A 67 -14.72 -96.89 80.08
C LYS A 67 -15.59 -96.19 79.04
N PRO A 68 -16.10 -94.97 79.28
CA PRO A 68 -16.37 -94.01 78.22
C PRO A 68 -15.17 -93.03 78.10
N PRO A 69 -14.91 -92.40 76.93
CA PRO A 69 -15.29 -92.77 75.57
C PRO A 69 -14.09 -92.76 74.61
N ILE A 70 -14.22 -93.48 73.49
CA ILE A 70 -13.40 -93.24 72.32
C ILE A 70 -13.85 -91.90 71.71
N GLN A 71 -13.00 -90.87 71.82
CA GLN A 71 -13.21 -89.58 71.14
C GLN A 71 -12.90 -89.71 69.64
N PHE A 72 -13.77 -90.39 68.89
CA PHE A 72 -13.87 -90.20 67.45
C PHE A 72 -14.86 -89.07 67.17
N SER A 73 -14.37 -87.85 67.32
CA SER A 73 -14.92 -86.64 66.72
C SER A 73 -13.86 -85.55 66.81
N PRO A 74 -13.65 -84.71 65.78
CA PRO A 74 -12.86 -83.48 65.90
C PRO A 74 -13.56 -82.40 66.77
N HIS A 75 -14.49 -82.82 67.64
CA HIS A 75 -15.01 -82.07 68.76
C HIS A 75 -14.35 -82.49 70.07
N GLY A 76 -13.04 -82.75 70.02
CA GLY A 76 -12.21 -82.49 71.18
C GLY A 76 -12.36 -81.01 71.51
N GLU A 77 -12.69 -80.71 72.77
CA GLU A 77 -12.49 -79.40 73.38
C GLU A 77 -11.01 -79.05 73.29
N VAL A 78 -10.55 -78.69 72.09
CA VAL A 78 -9.68 -77.54 71.97
C VAL A 78 -10.44 -76.49 72.75
N LYS A 79 -9.93 -76.04 73.91
CA LYS A 79 -10.31 -74.76 74.48
C LYS A 79 -10.13 -73.76 73.34
N ARG A 80 -11.15 -73.62 72.50
CA ARG A 80 -11.19 -72.67 71.39
C ARG A 80 -11.08 -71.37 72.14
N ARG A 81 -9.92 -70.70 72.04
CA ARG A 81 -9.77 -69.35 72.56
C ARG A 81 -11.04 -68.62 72.14
N GLU A 82 -11.87 -68.30 73.11
CA GLU A 82 -13.15 -67.66 72.86
C GLU A 82 -12.80 -66.37 72.13
N LEU A 83 -13.11 -66.32 70.84
CA LEU A 83 -12.79 -65.16 70.02
C LEU A 83 -13.59 -64.02 70.63
N SER A 84 -12.90 -63.05 71.21
CA SER A 84 -13.53 -61.82 71.70
C SER A 84 -14.36 -61.21 70.58
N GLN A 85 -15.51 -60.62 70.91
CA GLN A 85 -16.42 -60.00 69.95
C GLN A 85 -15.68 -59.03 69.02
N GLU A 86 -14.72 -58.28 69.56
CA GLU A 86 -13.85 -57.37 68.80
C GLU A 86 -12.96 -58.11 67.77
N GLN A 87 -12.49 -59.33 68.07
CA GLN A 87 -11.70 -60.14 67.13
C GLN A 87 -12.55 -60.72 65.99
N ILE A 88 -13.83 -61.00 66.25
CA ILE A 88 -14.79 -61.47 65.23
C ILE A 88 -15.13 -60.30 64.29
N GLU A 89 -15.45 -59.13 64.87
CA GLU A 89 -15.73 -57.90 64.11
C GLU A 89 -14.54 -57.47 63.25
N ASN A 90 -13.31 -57.50 63.80
CA ASN A 90 -12.11 -57.20 63.01
C ASN A 90 -11.89 -58.19 61.85
N LYS A 91 -12.24 -59.48 62.02
CA LYS A 91 -12.14 -60.46 60.91
C LYS A 91 -13.18 -60.20 59.82
N LEU A 92 -14.40 -59.82 60.20
CA LEU A 92 -15.46 -59.45 59.26
C LEU A 92 -15.10 -58.17 58.52
N LYS A 93 -14.64 -57.13 59.23
CA LYS A 93 -14.19 -55.87 58.66
C LYS A 93 -13.05 -56.07 57.64
N ARG A 94 -12.04 -56.88 57.97
CA ARG A 94 -10.97 -57.24 57.01
C ARG A 94 -11.47 -58.05 55.80
N ALA A 95 -12.53 -58.84 55.94
CA ALA A 95 -13.14 -59.54 54.81
C ALA A 95 -13.92 -58.56 53.92
N GLU A 96 -14.63 -57.61 54.52
CA GLU A 96 -15.34 -56.55 53.81
C GLU A 96 -14.39 -55.57 53.11
N GLU A 97 -13.31 -55.14 53.75
CA GLU A 97 -12.26 -54.32 53.15
C GLU A 97 -11.64 -55.03 51.94
N ARG A 98 -11.32 -56.32 52.05
CA ARG A 98 -10.82 -57.11 50.90
C ARG A 98 -11.84 -57.17 49.76
N ARG A 99 -13.12 -57.38 50.07
CA ARG A 99 -14.19 -57.37 49.07
C ARG A 99 -14.29 -56.00 48.39
N SER A 100 -14.30 -54.93 49.18
CA SER A 100 -14.37 -53.55 48.71
C SER A 100 -13.18 -53.19 47.81
N LEU A 101 -11.96 -53.57 48.19
CA LEU A 101 -10.75 -53.34 47.37
C LEU A 101 -10.83 -54.08 46.03
N ILE A 102 -11.28 -55.33 46.00
CA ILE A 102 -11.46 -56.09 44.75
C ILE A 102 -12.54 -55.45 43.87
N GLU A 103 -13.64 -54.97 44.46
CA GLU A 103 -14.70 -54.27 43.73
C GLU A 103 -14.19 -52.92 43.18
N GLN A 104 -13.43 -52.15 43.96
CA GLN A 104 -12.80 -50.91 43.52
C GLN A 104 -11.80 -51.16 42.37
N GLU A 105 -10.92 -52.15 42.50
CA GLU A 105 -9.95 -52.48 41.45
C GLU A 105 -10.64 -52.86 40.14
N LYS A 106 -11.73 -53.65 40.20
CA LYS A 106 -12.54 -53.98 39.02
C LYS A 106 -13.17 -52.73 38.39
N LEU A 107 -13.70 -51.82 39.21
CA LEU A 107 -14.28 -50.56 38.72
C LEU A 107 -13.21 -49.67 38.07
N GLU A 108 -12.02 -49.59 38.65
CA GLU A 108 -10.89 -48.86 38.08
C GLU A 108 -10.43 -49.46 36.74
N GLN A 109 -10.36 -50.78 36.63
CA GLN A 109 -10.03 -51.46 35.37
C GLN A 109 -11.07 -51.15 34.29
N LEU A 110 -12.37 -51.24 34.61
CA LEU A 110 -13.45 -50.88 33.69
C LEU A 110 -13.41 -49.39 33.30
N ALA A 111 -13.08 -48.50 34.24
CA ALA A 111 -12.92 -47.08 33.96
C ALA A 111 -11.74 -46.82 33.01
N LYS A 112 -10.60 -47.50 33.22
CA LYS A 112 -9.43 -47.43 32.33
C LYS A 112 -9.77 -47.94 30.92
N GLU A 113 -10.53 -49.01 30.79
CA GLU A 113 -10.98 -49.52 29.49
C GLU A 113 -11.91 -48.54 28.78
N ARG A 114 -12.89 -47.96 29.48
CA ARG A 114 -13.78 -46.92 28.94
C ARG A 114 -12.99 -45.70 28.46
N GLN A 115 -12.02 -45.25 29.26
CA GLN A 115 -11.16 -44.11 28.90
C GLN A 115 -10.37 -44.39 27.62
N LYS A 116 -9.77 -45.58 27.48
CA LYS A 116 -9.07 -45.98 26.25
C LYS A 116 -9.99 -45.98 25.03
N VAL A 117 -11.23 -46.45 25.16
CA VAL A 117 -12.21 -46.42 24.05
C VAL A 117 -12.50 -44.97 23.64
N ILE A 118 -12.71 -44.07 24.60
CA ILE A 118 -12.93 -42.65 24.33
C ILE A 118 -11.70 -42.03 23.64
N GLU A 119 -10.50 -42.30 24.14
CA GLU A 119 -9.25 -41.81 23.55
C GLU A 119 -9.06 -42.30 22.10
N VAL A 120 -9.36 -43.56 21.82
CA VAL A 120 -9.28 -44.10 20.45
C VAL A 120 -10.29 -43.43 19.53
N VAL A 121 -11.54 -43.26 19.97
CA VAL A 121 -12.59 -42.61 19.18
C VAL A 121 -12.27 -41.15 18.92
N THR A 122 -11.89 -40.40 19.95
CA THR A 122 -11.50 -38.98 19.83
C THR A 122 -10.27 -38.81 18.96
N LYS A 123 -9.27 -39.68 19.07
CA LYS A 123 -8.10 -39.68 18.19
C LYS A 123 -8.47 -39.95 16.74
N ALA A 124 -9.34 -40.93 16.48
CA ALA A 124 -9.83 -41.22 15.14
C ALA A 124 -10.61 -40.03 14.53
N GLN A 125 -11.48 -39.39 15.32
CA GLN A 125 -12.20 -38.17 14.91
C GLN A 125 -11.23 -37.04 14.61
N SER A 126 -10.29 -36.76 15.51
CA SER A 126 -9.31 -35.68 15.32
C SER A 126 -8.42 -35.89 14.08
N ALA A 127 -8.04 -37.14 13.77
CA ALA A 127 -7.27 -37.47 12.58
C ALA A 127 -8.07 -37.22 11.29
N SER A 128 -9.36 -37.57 11.30
CA SER A 128 -10.29 -37.29 10.20
C SER A 128 -10.47 -35.78 9.97
N GLU A 129 -10.67 -35.02 11.05
CA GLU A 129 -10.78 -33.55 10.98
C GLU A 129 -9.50 -32.89 10.47
N GLN A 130 -8.33 -33.33 10.95
CA GLN A 130 -7.04 -32.83 10.48
C GLN A 130 -6.82 -33.14 9.00
N PHE A 131 -7.21 -34.33 8.55
CA PHE A 131 -7.11 -34.71 7.14
C PHE A 131 -8.02 -33.83 6.27
N SER A 132 -9.27 -33.62 6.69
CA SER A 132 -10.22 -32.72 6.02
C SER A 132 -9.68 -31.29 5.94
N LYS A 133 -9.18 -30.76 7.05
CA LYS A 133 -8.60 -29.40 7.12
C LYS A 133 -7.39 -29.25 6.19
N LYS A 134 -6.43 -30.16 6.24
CA LYS A 134 -5.24 -30.15 5.37
C LYS A 134 -5.61 -30.24 3.89
N THR A 135 -6.58 -31.08 3.56
CA THR A 135 -7.02 -31.26 2.17
C THR A 135 -7.70 -29.99 1.65
N LYS A 136 -8.58 -29.38 2.46
CA LYS A 136 -9.24 -28.11 2.12
C LYS A 136 -8.22 -26.98 1.93
N GLU A 137 -7.23 -26.88 2.83
CA GLU A 137 -6.18 -25.86 2.73
C GLU A 137 -5.29 -26.08 1.51
N LYS A 138 -4.91 -27.33 1.21
CA LYS A 138 -4.13 -27.66 0.01
C LYS A 138 -4.88 -27.27 -1.27
N LEU A 139 -6.18 -27.57 -1.35
CA LEU A 139 -7.02 -27.16 -2.47
C LEU A 139 -7.09 -25.63 -2.58
N ARG A 140 -7.32 -24.93 -1.47
CA ARG A 140 -7.39 -23.47 -1.44
C ARG A 140 -6.09 -22.84 -1.97
N ARG A 141 -4.94 -23.27 -1.45
CA ARG A 141 -3.62 -22.81 -1.91
C ARG A 141 -3.39 -23.11 -3.39
N SER A 142 -3.79 -24.29 -3.86
CA SER A 142 -3.66 -24.65 -5.28
C SER A 142 -4.52 -23.75 -6.19
N MET A 143 -5.70 -23.34 -5.72
CA MET A 143 -6.58 -22.41 -6.45
C MET A 143 -6.03 -20.98 -6.42
N GLU A 144 -5.53 -20.52 -5.28
CA GLU A 144 -4.86 -19.22 -5.12
C GLU A 144 -3.66 -19.10 -6.07
N ILE A 145 -2.75 -20.09 -6.07
CA ILE A 145 -1.59 -20.11 -6.98
C ILE A 145 -2.04 -20.10 -8.45
N ARG A 146 -3.08 -20.86 -8.81
CA ARG A 146 -3.59 -20.88 -10.18
C ARG A 146 -4.17 -19.52 -10.59
N GLN A 147 -4.88 -18.87 -9.68
CA GLN A 147 -5.43 -17.54 -9.89
C GLN A 147 -4.31 -16.51 -10.04
N GLU A 148 -3.34 -16.48 -9.13
CA GLU A 148 -2.18 -15.58 -9.18
C GLU A 148 -1.36 -15.77 -10.46
N ASN A 149 -1.14 -17.02 -10.89
CA ASN A 149 -0.45 -17.31 -12.15
C ASN A 149 -1.23 -16.81 -13.38
N ARG A 150 -2.56 -16.93 -13.37
CA ARG A 150 -3.41 -16.40 -14.43
C ARG A 150 -3.36 -14.87 -14.45
N GLU A 151 -3.46 -14.25 -13.28
CA GLU A 151 -3.41 -12.80 -13.14
C GLU A 151 -2.04 -12.24 -13.54
N SER A 152 -0.94 -12.89 -13.16
CA SER A 152 0.41 -12.46 -13.53
C SER A 152 0.63 -12.53 -15.04
N GLN A 153 0.14 -13.57 -15.71
CA GLN A 153 0.17 -13.65 -17.18
C GLN A 153 -0.64 -12.54 -17.84
N ILE A 154 -1.85 -12.27 -17.34
CA ILE A 154 -2.70 -11.18 -17.86
C ILE A 154 -2.02 -9.82 -17.67
N ARG A 155 -1.47 -9.55 -16.48
CA ARG A 155 -0.75 -8.30 -16.20
C ARG A 155 0.46 -8.14 -17.12
N ALA A 156 1.26 -9.19 -17.28
CA ALA A 156 2.41 -9.17 -18.19
C ALA A 156 2.02 -8.88 -19.65
N LEU A 157 0.88 -9.41 -20.12
CA LEU A 157 0.36 -9.09 -21.45
C LEU A 157 -0.13 -7.64 -21.54
N GLN A 158 -0.85 -7.15 -20.53
CA GLN A 158 -1.30 -5.77 -20.45
C GLN A 158 -0.12 -4.78 -20.44
N ASP A 159 0.96 -5.10 -19.74
CA ASP A 159 2.17 -4.28 -19.68
C ASP A 159 2.84 -4.18 -21.05
N ARG A 160 3.01 -5.31 -21.75
CA ARG A 160 3.56 -5.32 -23.12
C ARG A 160 2.69 -4.53 -24.10
N LEU A 161 1.37 -4.63 -23.98
CA LEU A 161 0.44 -3.86 -24.83
C LEU A 161 0.52 -2.36 -24.53
N ARG A 162 0.63 -1.98 -23.26
CA ARG A 162 0.84 -0.58 -22.86
C ARG A 162 2.15 -0.02 -23.40
N GLU A 163 3.25 -0.75 -23.23
CA GLU A 163 4.56 -0.36 -23.75
C GLU A 163 4.54 -0.21 -25.28
N HIS A 164 3.92 -1.15 -25.99
CA HIS A 164 3.74 -1.05 -27.44
C HIS A 164 2.94 0.20 -27.83
N SER A 165 1.82 0.47 -27.14
CA SER A 165 1.01 1.67 -27.40
C SER A 165 1.80 2.97 -27.17
N MET A 166 2.59 3.03 -26.10
CA MET A 166 3.46 4.17 -25.81
C MET A 166 4.48 4.38 -26.92
N LYS A 167 5.13 3.32 -27.38
CA LYS A 167 6.11 3.37 -28.46
C LYS A 167 5.49 3.84 -29.78
N VAL A 168 4.28 3.40 -30.11
CA VAL A 168 3.55 3.88 -31.29
C VAL A 168 3.28 5.38 -31.19
N GLN A 169 2.81 5.85 -30.03
CA GLN A 169 2.56 7.28 -29.80
C GLN A 169 3.84 8.12 -29.84
N GLU A 170 4.96 7.60 -29.36
CA GLU A 170 6.27 8.27 -29.46
C GLU A 170 6.71 8.42 -30.92
N VAL A 171 6.56 7.36 -31.73
CA VAL A 171 6.88 7.41 -33.16
C VAL A 171 5.98 8.40 -33.89
N GLN A 172 4.69 8.43 -33.58
CA GLN A 172 3.75 9.41 -34.15
C GLN A 172 4.15 10.85 -33.80
N ARG A 173 4.40 11.14 -32.51
CA ARG A 173 4.85 12.46 -32.07
C ARG A 173 6.17 12.88 -32.70
N ALA A 174 7.14 11.96 -32.79
CA ALA A 174 8.42 12.25 -33.45
C ALA A 174 8.23 12.58 -34.95
N GLY A 175 7.30 11.90 -35.63
CA GLY A 175 6.92 12.22 -37.01
C GLY A 175 6.29 13.62 -37.14
N GLU A 176 5.32 13.94 -36.26
CA GLU A 176 4.67 15.26 -36.23
C GLU A 176 5.67 16.39 -35.93
N ASP A 177 6.58 16.19 -34.98
CA ASP A 177 7.61 17.17 -34.63
C ASP A 177 8.61 17.36 -35.79
N MET A 178 8.94 16.29 -36.53
CA MET A 178 9.76 16.40 -37.72
C MET A 178 9.08 17.25 -38.79
N VAL A 179 7.79 16.99 -39.07
CA VAL A 179 6.99 17.78 -40.03
C VAL A 179 6.92 19.24 -39.60
N ARG A 180 6.57 19.52 -38.35
CA ARG A 180 6.52 20.88 -37.79
C ARG A 180 7.86 21.60 -37.90
N SER A 181 8.96 20.90 -37.61
CA SER A 181 10.31 21.48 -37.73
C SER A 181 10.67 21.83 -39.18
N PHE A 182 10.20 21.04 -40.14
CA PHE A 182 10.43 21.26 -41.56
C PHE A 182 9.58 22.43 -42.06
N GLU A 183 8.31 22.48 -41.68
CA GLU A 183 7.40 23.59 -41.97
C GLU A 183 7.96 24.91 -41.42
N ALA A 184 8.35 24.97 -40.14
CA ALA A 184 8.95 26.14 -39.53
C ALA A 184 10.24 26.60 -40.24
N LYS A 185 11.10 25.66 -40.65
CA LYS A 185 12.30 25.99 -41.46
C LYS A 185 11.94 26.55 -42.83
N SER A 186 10.87 26.04 -43.44
CA SER A 186 10.41 26.51 -44.74
C SER A 186 9.79 27.91 -44.66
N GLU A 187 8.98 28.17 -43.63
CA GLU A 187 8.38 29.47 -43.33
C GLU A 187 9.45 30.51 -43.01
N MET A 188 10.43 30.16 -42.17
CA MET A 188 11.56 31.03 -41.85
C MET A 188 12.34 31.41 -43.11
N LYS A 189 12.64 30.45 -44.00
CA LYS A 189 13.32 30.73 -45.27
C LYS A 189 12.51 31.63 -46.20
N LEU A 190 11.19 31.44 -46.24
CA LEU A 190 10.31 32.29 -47.03
C LEU A 190 10.30 33.71 -46.46
N SER A 191 10.12 33.86 -45.15
CA SER A 191 10.14 35.15 -44.45
C SER A 191 11.46 35.89 -44.66
N GLN A 192 12.61 35.23 -44.50
CA GLN A 192 13.93 35.83 -44.75
C GLN A 192 14.08 36.32 -46.19
N LYS A 193 13.57 35.59 -47.18
CA LYS A 193 13.59 36.04 -48.56
C LYS A 193 12.73 37.29 -48.76
N MET A 194 11.53 37.31 -48.18
CA MET A 194 10.64 38.47 -48.27
C MET A 194 11.27 39.71 -47.62
N GLU A 195 11.85 39.55 -46.44
CA GLU A 195 12.56 40.62 -45.73
C GLU A 195 13.73 41.15 -46.56
N ALA A 196 14.56 40.27 -47.15
CA ALA A 196 15.67 40.69 -48.02
C ALA A 196 15.19 41.46 -49.27
N TYR A 197 14.06 41.08 -49.86
CA TYR A 197 13.47 41.84 -50.97
C TYR A 197 13.00 43.23 -50.52
N GLU A 198 12.38 43.32 -49.34
CA GLU A 198 11.92 44.59 -48.77
C GLU A 198 13.09 45.50 -48.42
N GLU A 199 14.13 45.00 -47.75
CA GLU A 199 15.34 45.75 -47.41
C GLU A 199 16.06 46.28 -48.65
N ASN A 200 16.17 45.46 -49.70
CA ASN A 200 16.79 45.88 -50.95
C ASN A 200 15.95 46.99 -51.62
N ARG A 201 14.63 46.83 -51.67
CA ARG A 201 13.73 47.88 -52.20
C ARG A 201 13.83 49.16 -51.39
N GLN A 202 13.82 49.08 -50.07
CA GLN A 202 13.96 50.23 -49.18
C GLN A 202 15.31 50.93 -49.36
N SER A 203 16.38 50.15 -49.48
CA SER A 203 17.73 50.67 -49.71
C SER A 203 17.85 51.40 -51.05
N GLN A 204 17.27 50.85 -52.11
CA GLN A 204 17.22 51.50 -53.43
C GLN A 204 16.44 52.81 -53.38
N LEU A 205 15.25 52.81 -52.75
CA LEU A 205 14.44 54.01 -52.57
C LEU A 205 15.19 55.07 -51.74
N LYS A 206 15.84 54.66 -50.65
CA LYS A 206 16.62 55.54 -49.78
C LYS A 206 17.80 56.17 -50.54
N CYS A 207 18.51 55.40 -51.35
CA CYS A 207 19.60 55.90 -52.19
C CYS A 207 19.11 56.94 -53.21
N MET A 208 17.96 56.70 -53.87
CA MET A 208 17.37 57.69 -54.79
C MET A 208 16.94 58.96 -54.05
N LEU A 209 16.31 58.84 -52.88
CA LEU A 209 15.92 59.99 -52.07
C LEU A 209 17.13 60.80 -51.60
N ALA A 210 18.22 60.15 -51.18
CA ALA A 210 19.45 60.82 -50.79
C ALA A 210 20.05 61.63 -51.95
N LYS A 211 20.12 61.07 -53.16
CA LYS A 211 20.58 61.80 -54.35
C LYS A 211 19.72 63.02 -54.69
N LEU A 212 18.40 62.90 -54.54
CA LEU A 212 17.48 64.02 -54.74
C LEU A 212 17.68 65.12 -53.68
N GLN A 213 17.91 64.72 -52.42
CA GLN A 213 18.24 65.65 -51.34
C GLN A 213 19.57 66.36 -51.58
N GLU A 214 20.61 65.64 -52.00
CA GLU A 214 21.91 66.21 -52.38
C GLU A 214 21.76 67.20 -53.54
N HIS A 215 20.98 66.87 -54.56
CA HIS A 215 20.71 67.78 -55.67
C HIS A 215 19.94 69.03 -55.23
N ALA A 216 18.92 68.87 -54.37
CA ALA A 216 18.19 70.00 -53.81
C ALA A 216 19.09 70.90 -52.96
N TYR A 217 20.00 70.30 -52.18
CA TYR A 217 21.00 71.01 -51.41
C TYR A 217 21.96 71.79 -52.31
N HIS A 218 22.48 71.16 -53.38
CA HIS A 218 23.35 71.83 -54.34
C HIS A 218 22.66 72.99 -55.08
N ILE A 219 21.40 72.83 -55.47
CA ILE A 219 20.62 73.94 -56.04
C ILE A 219 20.58 75.11 -55.06
N ASN A 220 20.28 74.84 -53.79
CA ASN A 220 20.22 75.87 -52.76
C ASN A 220 21.58 76.56 -52.58
N GLU A 221 22.68 75.80 -52.55
CA GLU A 221 24.03 76.36 -52.51
C GLU A 221 24.32 77.28 -53.70
N VAL A 222 23.95 76.89 -54.92
CA VAL A 222 24.13 77.72 -56.13
C VAL A 222 23.26 78.98 -56.09
N CYS A 223 21.99 78.87 -55.66
CA CYS A 223 21.10 80.01 -55.47
C CYS A 223 21.70 81.01 -54.48
N GLN A 224 22.13 80.55 -53.30
CA GLN A 224 22.78 81.40 -52.29
C GLN A 224 24.08 82.03 -52.82
N ALA A 225 24.91 81.28 -53.54
CA ALA A 225 26.13 81.82 -54.15
C ALA A 225 25.81 82.91 -55.20
N SER A 226 24.71 82.78 -55.93
CA SER A 226 24.22 83.79 -56.87
C SER A 226 23.71 85.05 -56.16
N GLU A 227 22.94 84.89 -55.08
CA GLU A 227 22.45 86.01 -54.25
C GLU A 227 23.62 86.78 -53.63
N ASN A 228 24.61 86.08 -53.08
CA ASN A 228 25.81 86.69 -52.50
C ASN A 228 26.64 87.47 -53.53
N ARG A 229 26.68 87.01 -54.79
CA ARG A 229 27.31 87.76 -55.89
C ARG A 229 26.55 89.06 -56.18
N GLY A 230 25.21 89.03 -56.14
CA GLY A 230 24.37 90.22 -56.25
C GLY A 230 24.69 91.23 -55.14
N ALA A 231 24.74 90.79 -53.88
CA ALA A 231 25.11 91.63 -52.75
C ALA A 231 26.51 92.27 -52.91
N GLN A 232 27.50 91.51 -53.41
CA GLN A 232 28.82 92.07 -53.72
C GLN A 232 28.78 93.14 -54.82
N THR A 233 27.92 92.98 -55.83
CA THR A 233 27.77 94.02 -56.87
C THR A 233 27.08 95.28 -56.36
N GLU A 234 26.09 95.13 -55.47
CA GLU A 234 25.44 96.26 -54.80
C GLU A 234 26.45 97.00 -53.90
N GLU A 235 27.26 96.27 -53.12
CA GLU A 235 28.32 96.86 -52.29
C GLU A 235 29.36 97.63 -53.12
N LEU A 236 29.77 97.10 -54.28
CA LEU A 236 30.67 97.81 -55.19
C LEU A 236 30.02 99.06 -55.81
N GLN A 237 28.72 99.03 -56.11
CA GLN A 237 27.99 100.21 -56.58
C GLN A 237 27.91 101.28 -55.49
N GLU A 238 27.60 100.91 -54.25
CA GLU A 238 27.60 101.82 -53.11
C GLU A 238 28.98 102.45 -52.90
N GLN A 239 30.06 101.65 -52.97
CA GLN A 239 31.43 102.17 -52.88
C GLN A 239 31.76 103.15 -54.02
N LEU A 240 31.25 102.93 -55.23
CA LEU A 240 31.43 103.85 -56.35
C LEU A 240 30.69 105.17 -56.11
N VAL A 241 29.43 105.11 -55.66
CA VAL A 241 28.62 106.29 -55.31
C VAL A 241 29.31 107.10 -54.21
N LEU A 242 29.76 106.46 -53.14
CA LEU A 242 30.49 107.11 -52.05
C LEU A 242 31.75 107.82 -52.54
N LYS A 243 32.52 107.20 -53.45
CA LYS A 243 33.70 107.84 -54.07
C LYS A 243 33.31 109.07 -54.89
N MET A 244 32.22 109.00 -55.65
CA MET A 244 31.72 110.15 -56.42
C MET A 244 31.24 111.28 -55.51
N GLU A 245 30.48 110.97 -54.47
CA GLU A 245 30.01 111.94 -53.47
C GLU A 245 31.19 112.62 -52.77
N THR A 246 32.22 111.84 -52.39
CA THR A 246 33.43 112.36 -51.76
C THR A 246 34.19 113.29 -52.72
N ALA A 247 34.31 112.92 -54.00
CA ALA A 247 34.94 113.75 -55.01
C ALA A 247 34.16 115.05 -55.27
N LEU A 248 32.82 114.99 -55.30
CA LEU A 248 31.96 116.17 -55.42
C LEU A 248 32.08 117.09 -54.20
N ARG A 249 32.03 116.54 -52.99
CA ARG A 249 32.19 117.30 -51.74
C ARG A 249 33.54 118.01 -51.69
N ASN A 250 34.63 117.31 -52.04
CA ASN A 250 35.96 117.91 -52.15
C ASN A 250 36.02 119.06 -53.18
N ARG A 251 35.32 118.93 -54.31
CA ARG A 251 35.25 119.98 -55.34
C ARG A 251 34.42 121.18 -54.87
N GLU A 252 33.31 120.94 -54.18
CA GLU A 252 32.50 121.99 -53.56
C GLU A 252 33.30 122.77 -52.52
N ASP A 253 34.07 122.06 -51.69
CA ASP A 253 34.92 122.69 -50.68
C ASP A 253 36.04 123.51 -51.33
N GLN A 254 36.63 123.04 -52.43
CA GLN A 254 37.58 123.85 -53.22
C GLN A 254 36.94 125.11 -53.80
N LEU A 255 35.72 125.00 -54.35
CA LEU A 255 35.00 126.16 -54.89
C LEU A 255 34.59 127.15 -53.80
N LYS A 256 34.12 126.66 -52.65
CA LYS A 256 33.82 127.50 -51.47
C LYS A 256 35.08 128.21 -50.97
N ALA A 257 36.20 127.49 -50.84
CA ALA A 257 37.47 128.11 -50.44
C ALA A 257 37.93 129.19 -51.44
N LEU A 258 37.69 129.00 -52.75
CA LEU A 258 37.94 130.04 -53.75
C LEU A 258 36.99 131.23 -53.60
N GLN A 259 35.69 130.99 -53.38
CA GLN A 259 34.71 132.04 -53.14
C GLN A 259 35.01 132.83 -51.85
N GLU A 260 35.41 132.16 -50.78
CA GLU A 260 35.83 132.78 -49.52
C GLU A 260 37.06 133.66 -49.73
N ARG A 261 38.09 133.19 -50.44
CA ARG A 261 39.26 134.03 -50.79
C ARG A 261 38.87 135.26 -51.60
N LEU A 262 37.94 135.12 -52.54
CA LEU A 262 37.41 136.24 -53.32
C LEU A 262 36.64 137.21 -52.41
N ALA A 263 35.78 136.72 -51.53
CA ALA A 263 35.02 137.54 -50.58
C ALA A 263 35.93 138.22 -49.55
N GLU A 264 36.98 137.55 -49.06
CA GLU A 264 38.03 138.14 -48.24
C GLU A 264 38.74 139.27 -48.98
N HIS A 265 39.09 139.06 -50.26
CA HIS A 265 39.69 140.10 -51.09
C HIS A 265 38.75 141.30 -51.26
N GLU A 266 37.46 141.08 -51.54
CA GLU A 266 36.45 142.14 -51.57
C GLU A 266 36.29 142.84 -50.22
N ASN A 267 36.26 142.11 -49.11
CA ASN A 267 36.19 142.67 -47.77
C ASN A 267 37.43 143.50 -47.44
N ARG A 268 38.61 143.06 -47.86
CA ARG A 268 39.88 143.79 -47.70
C ARG A 268 39.87 145.06 -48.55
N VAL A 269 39.36 145.02 -49.78
CA VAL A 269 39.14 146.21 -50.62
C VAL A 269 38.17 147.18 -49.94
N LYS A 270 37.02 146.69 -49.44
CA LYS A 270 36.05 147.50 -48.69
C LYS A 270 36.63 148.07 -47.40
N GLU A 271 37.46 147.31 -46.69
CA GLU A 271 38.12 147.78 -45.46
C GLU A 271 39.20 148.82 -45.75
N VAL A 272 39.99 148.67 -46.82
CA VAL A 272 40.91 149.70 -47.30
C VAL A 272 40.14 150.96 -47.71
N GLN A 273 39.01 150.82 -48.41
CA GLN A 273 38.12 151.95 -48.76
C GLN A 273 37.51 152.60 -47.53
N ARG A 274 37.08 151.82 -46.52
CA ARG A 274 36.57 152.34 -45.25
C ARG A 274 37.67 153.06 -44.46
N LYS A 275 38.87 152.49 -44.39
CA LYS A 275 40.06 153.15 -43.79
C LYS A 275 40.41 154.43 -44.53
N LYS A 276 40.30 154.45 -45.86
CA LYS A 276 40.46 155.64 -46.70
C LYS A 276 39.40 156.69 -46.39
N GLN A 277 38.12 156.31 -46.29
CA GLN A 277 37.04 157.23 -45.92
C GLN A 277 37.18 157.76 -44.49
N ILE A 278 37.66 156.94 -43.55
CA ILE A 278 37.93 157.33 -42.15
C ILE A 278 39.20 158.19 -42.06
N SER A 279 40.20 158.02 -42.94
CA SER A 279 41.38 158.88 -43.02
C SER A 279 41.17 160.17 -43.83
N GLU A 280 40.20 160.20 -44.75
CA GLU A 280 39.86 161.39 -45.56
C GLU A 280 38.74 162.25 -44.92
N SER A 281 38.18 161.82 -43.77
CA SER A 281 37.26 162.63 -42.96
C SER A 281 37.93 163.24 -41.70
N GLY A 282 39.26 163.21 -41.62
CA GLY A 282 40.06 163.93 -40.62
C GLY A 282 41.35 164.52 -41.22
N ASP A 283 41.44 165.85 -41.21
CA ASP A 283 42.50 166.75 -41.71
C ASP A 283 42.62 166.93 -43.24
N GLY A 284 42.48 168.12 -43.83
CA GLY A 284 42.55 169.47 -43.24
C GLY A 284 43.81 170.19 -43.70
N THR A 285 43.67 171.01 -44.74
CA THR A 285 44.35 172.30 -45.00
C THR A 285 45.89 172.40 -45.16
N ASP A 286 46.25 173.22 -46.16
CA ASP A 286 47.52 173.94 -46.46
C ASP A 286 48.69 173.21 -47.14
N VAL A 287 49.44 173.74 -48.14
CA VAL A 287 49.44 174.96 -49.00
C VAL A 287 50.46 174.72 -50.16
N SER A 288 50.21 175.31 -51.35
CA SER A 288 51.11 175.67 -52.48
C SER A 288 52.28 174.78 -52.97
N ALA A 289 52.15 174.29 -54.22
CA ALA A 289 53.01 174.56 -55.41
C ALA A 289 52.51 173.74 -56.61
#